data_AF-A0A3D2J170-F1
#
_entry.id   AF-A0A3D2J170-F1
#
_cell.length_a   1.000
_cell.length_b   1.000
_cell.length_c   1.000
_cell.angle_alpha   90.00
_cell.angle_beta   90.00
_cell.angle_gamma   90.00
#
_symmetry.space_group_name_H-M   'P 1'
#
loop_
_entity.id
_entity.type
_entity.pdbx_description
1 polymer ?
#
loop_
_entity_poly.entity_id
_entity_poly.type
_entity_poly.pdbx_seq_one_letter_code
_entity_poly.pdbx_strand_id
1 'polypeptide(L)'
;MREDYTKVSLSIMQLPDVVTHLFEKAHRPLVLEAKSPVKLYVRYLRRKPERGLAVIYDVNAGKQKKEKRGKDLYHSLSLTLNEQALDGSRIRFTETEAQQASCTIQPSGVLEAGALGLAVQPFPADDNLPTLVTCCNPMAQPSLLQDLQRTVQRYFDDENWHIVSATVIPVRYKPASRCVLRYLLTVENLAGAVPQRKNVTVFGKVYADRKQAYAVQSLQQRLYQEQVARRGSIVLGQTLATPLLPQPLGIDEALGLTFNEAVQPASAEEPLRLGVRALQVSFDYGHGGEVTNVIIPTRELQLTAIALARLHTSSVQPDTGTKRTGSKEAKRASERAKLIATANPEQAQEVRRLSQYLISRLEAPRDVVYRPAHGGFKASQLLFHSDQVFVVDFDGFCLAEAALDVGYFLAYLRPSGLWYGRAGMRQW
;
A
#
# COMPACT_ATOMS: atom_id res chain seq x y z
N MET A 1 -20.47 -19.14 34.52
CA MET A 1 -21.11 -20.05 33.56
C MET A 1 -20.32 -19.95 32.26
N ARG A 2 -19.34 -20.84 32.07
CA ARG A 2 -18.58 -20.99 30.82
C ARG A 2 -19.28 -22.12 30.09
N GLU A 3 -20.03 -21.81 29.04
CA GLU A 3 -20.60 -22.86 28.19
C GLU A 3 -19.48 -23.55 27.43
N ASP A 4 -19.47 -24.88 27.54
CA ASP A 4 -18.71 -25.82 26.73
C ASP A 4 -19.07 -25.63 25.25
N TYR A 5 -18.16 -25.03 24.48
CA TYR A 5 -18.21 -25.07 23.02
C TYR A 5 -17.08 -25.96 22.49
N THR A 6 -17.30 -27.27 22.56
CA THR A 6 -16.53 -28.31 21.84
C THR A 6 -17.02 -28.47 20.39
N LYS A 7 -17.26 -27.35 19.69
CA LYS A 7 -17.28 -27.33 18.21
C LYS A 7 -15.93 -26.79 17.77
N VAL A 8 -15.13 -27.61 17.10
CA VAL A 8 -13.82 -27.23 16.59
C VAL A 8 -14.00 -26.04 15.65
N SER A 9 -13.61 -24.85 16.11
CA SER A 9 -13.63 -23.62 15.32
C SER A 9 -12.80 -23.81 14.06
N LEU A 10 -13.28 -23.32 12.92
CA LEU A 10 -12.55 -23.39 11.66
C LEU A 10 -11.17 -22.70 11.79
N SER A 11 -10.12 -23.38 11.34
CA SER A 11 -8.78 -22.81 11.25
C SER A 11 -8.63 -21.95 10.00
N ILE A 12 -7.79 -20.92 10.06
CA ILE A 12 -7.38 -20.12 8.89
C ILE A 12 -6.81 -21.03 7.78
N MET A 13 -6.14 -22.12 8.15
CA MET A 13 -5.56 -23.07 7.20
C MET A 13 -6.61 -23.86 6.41
N GLN A 14 -7.87 -23.91 6.87
CA GLN A 14 -8.98 -24.59 6.21
C GLN A 14 -9.82 -23.63 5.33
N LEU A 15 -9.57 -22.31 5.41
CA LEU A 15 -10.26 -21.33 4.57
C LEU A 15 -10.10 -21.56 3.05
N PRO A 16 -8.95 -22.04 2.53
CA PRO A 16 -8.83 -22.41 1.11
C PRO A 16 -9.89 -23.42 0.64
N ASP A 17 -10.20 -24.42 1.46
CA ASP A 17 -11.17 -25.47 1.10
C ASP A 17 -12.59 -24.90 1.12
N VAL A 18 -12.90 -24.05 2.11
CA VAL A 18 -14.16 -23.29 2.16
C VAL A 18 -14.34 -22.43 0.91
N VAL A 19 -13.30 -21.71 0.47
CA VAL A 19 -13.36 -20.90 -0.76
C VAL A 19 -13.67 -21.77 -1.97
N THR A 20 -13.00 -22.90 -2.11
CA THR A 20 -13.17 -23.81 -3.25
C THR A 20 -14.60 -24.35 -3.30
N HIS A 21 -15.11 -24.83 -2.16
CA HIS A 21 -16.47 -25.34 -2.02
C HIS A 21 -17.54 -24.29 -2.35
N LEU A 22 -17.36 -23.04 -1.88
CA LEU A 22 -18.31 -21.95 -2.17
C LEU A 22 -18.41 -21.68 -3.67
N PHE A 23 -17.29 -21.68 -4.39
CA PHE A 23 -17.28 -21.47 -5.84
C PHE A 23 -17.89 -22.65 -6.62
N GLU A 24 -17.62 -23.88 -6.18
CA GLU A 24 -18.25 -25.08 -6.75
C GLU A 24 -19.77 -25.05 -6.58
N LYS A 25 -20.25 -24.71 -5.39
CA LYS A 25 -21.68 -24.54 -5.08
C LYS A 25 -22.33 -23.42 -5.89
N ALA A 26 -21.60 -22.35 -6.16
CA ALA A 26 -22.03 -21.24 -7.00
C ALA A 26 -21.92 -21.52 -8.50
N HIS A 27 -21.39 -22.68 -8.91
CA HIS A 27 -21.09 -23.04 -10.30
C HIS A 27 -20.27 -21.97 -11.03
N ARG A 28 -19.29 -21.38 -10.34
CA ARG A 28 -18.41 -20.32 -10.89
C ARG A 28 -16.95 -20.76 -10.89
N PRO A 29 -16.17 -20.40 -11.93
CA PRO A 29 -14.74 -20.58 -11.88
C PRO A 29 -14.12 -19.63 -10.85
N LEU A 30 -13.13 -20.10 -10.09
CA LEU A 30 -12.38 -19.30 -9.10
C LEU A 30 -11.66 -18.11 -9.73
N VAL A 31 -11.13 -18.29 -10.95
CA VAL A 31 -10.53 -17.26 -11.80
C VAL A 31 -10.78 -17.62 -13.26
N LEU A 32 -10.90 -16.63 -14.13
CA LEU A 32 -10.83 -16.81 -15.58
C LEU A 32 -9.58 -17.64 -15.94
N GLU A 33 -9.77 -18.73 -16.68
CA GLU A 33 -8.69 -19.58 -17.24
C GLU A 33 -7.93 -20.52 -16.28
N ALA A 34 -8.38 -20.69 -15.03
CA ALA A 34 -7.71 -21.63 -14.12
C ALA A 34 -7.90 -23.11 -14.57
N LYS A 35 -6.81 -23.80 -14.93
CA LYS A 35 -6.82 -25.26 -15.18
C LYS A 35 -7.00 -26.01 -13.87
N SER A 36 -7.95 -26.95 -13.83
CA SER A 36 -8.19 -27.85 -12.70
C SER A 36 -7.02 -28.85 -12.54
N PRO A 37 -6.61 -29.23 -11.30
CA PRO A 37 -7.12 -28.80 -10.01
C PRO A 37 -6.56 -27.44 -9.56
N VAL A 38 -7.43 -26.61 -8.99
CA VAL A 38 -7.08 -25.27 -8.49
C VAL A 38 -6.47 -25.36 -7.10
N LYS A 39 -5.32 -24.70 -6.88
CA LYS A 39 -4.68 -24.59 -5.55
C LYS A 39 -4.56 -23.14 -5.13
N LEU A 40 -4.96 -22.83 -3.90
CA LEU A 40 -4.87 -21.50 -3.30
C LEU A 40 -3.67 -21.41 -2.36
N TYR A 41 -2.87 -20.36 -2.50
CA TYR A 41 -1.71 -20.09 -1.65
C TYR A 41 -1.88 -18.74 -0.96
N VAL A 42 -1.79 -18.70 0.36
CA VAL A 42 -1.88 -17.43 1.12
C VAL A 42 -0.70 -16.54 0.73
N ARG A 43 -1.01 -15.43 0.07
CA ARG A 43 -0.04 -14.37 -0.27
C ARG A 43 0.00 -13.29 0.79
N TYR A 44 -1.15 -12.97 1.36
CA TYR A 44 -1.28 -11.91 2.36
C TYR A 44 -2.39 -12.25 3.33
N LEU A 45 -2.16 -12.00 4.61
CA LEU A 45 -3.15 -12.15 5.66
C LEU A 45 -3.07 -10.94 6.59
N ARG A 46 -4.22 -10.37 6.92
CA ARG A 46 -4.31 -9.23 7.83
C ARG A 46 -5.61 -9.27 8.61
N ARG A 47 -5.50 -9.26 9.94
CA ARG A 47 -6.60 -8.90 10.84
C ARG A 47 -6.47 -7.43 11.24
N LYS A 48 -7.55 -6.66 11.15
CA LYS A 48 -7.62 -5.30 11.69
C LYS A 48 -8.88 -5.18 12.54
N PRO A 49 -8.78 -4.72 13.81
CA PRO A 49 -9.96 -4.46 14.64
C PRO A 49 -10.98 -3.62 13.88
N GLU A 50 -12.26 -3.96 14.07
CA GLU A 50 -13.45 -3.34 13.44
C GLU A 50 -13.58 -3.57 11.92
N ARG A 51 -12.56 -4.17 11.27
CA ARG A 51 -12.60 -4.54 9.85
C ARG A 51 -12.49 -6.04 9.61
N GLY A 52 -12.32 -6.84 10.68
CA GLY A 52 -12.17 -8.28 10.60
C GLY A 52 -10.88 -8.77 9.95
N LEU A 53 -10.98 -9.88 9.22
CA LEU A 53 -9.86 -10.60 8.60
C LEU A 53 -9.93 -10.44 7.08
N ALA A 54 -8.81 -10.15 6.45
CA ALA A 54 -8.64 -10.22 5.00
C ALA A 54 -7.50 -11.17 4.66
N VAL A 55 -7.76 -12.10 3.74
CA VAL A 55 -6.79 -13.05 3.19
C VAL A 55 -6.77 -12.88 1.68
N ILE A 56 -5.58 -12.78 1.08
CA ILE A 56 -5.39 -12.77 -0.38
C ILE A 56 -4.67 -14.05 -0.75
N TYR A 57 -5.26 -14.80 -1.66
CA TYR A 57 -4.73 -16.02 -2.24
C TYR A 57 -4.18 -15.75 -3.63
N ASP A 58 -3.01 -16.31 -3.94
CA ASP A 58 -2.61 -16.51 -5.33
C ASP A 58 -3.16 -17.87 -5.80
N VAL A 59 -3.74 -17.89 -6.99
CA VAL A 59 -4.31 -19.09 -7.59
C VAL A 59 -3.27 -19.79 -8.47
N ASN A 60 -3.03 -21.08 -8.24
CA ASN A 60 -2.11 -21.93 -9.03
C ASN A 60 -0.63 -21.48 -9.07
N ALA A 61 -0.19 -20.65 -8.11
CA ALA A 61 1.18 -20.13 -8.01
C ALA A 61 2.28 -21.21 -7.92
N GLY A 62 1.92 -22.44 -7.54
CA GLY A 62 2.82 -23.59 -7.43
C GLY A 62 3.67 -23.86 -8.70
N LYS A 63 3.15 -23.55 -9.90
CA LYS A 63 3.85 -23.79 -11.18
C LYS A 63 4.67 -22.59 -11.71
N GLN A 64 4.64 -21.43 -11.05
CA GLN A 64 5.37 -20.25 -11.51
C GLN A 64 6.80 -20.20 -10.92
N LYS A 65 7.77 -19.70 -11.70
CA LYS A 65 9.12 -19.37 -11.21
C LYS A 65 9.01 -18.47 -9.98
N LYS A 66 9.90 -18.67 -8.99
CA LYS A 66 9.89 -17.98 -7.67
C LYS A 66 9.81 -16.44 -7.78
N GLU A 67 10.31 -15.86 -8.88
CA GLU A 67 10.30 -14.42 -9.19
C GLU A 67 8.98 -13.86 -9.73
N LYS A 68 8.08 -14.72 -10.25
CA LYS A 68 6.75 -14.38 -10.78
C LYS A 68 5.63 -14.63 -9.78
N ARG A 69 5.85 -15.51 -8.78
CA ARG A 69 4.88 -15.74 -7.69
C ARG A 69 4.56 -14.43 -6.96
N GLY A 70 3.27 -14.13 -6.81
CA GLY A 70 2.80 -12.95 -6.09
C GLY A 70 2.93 -11.61 -6.82
N LYS A 71 3.04 -11.59 -8.15
CA LYS A 71 2.98 -10.34 -8.95
C LYS A 71 1.71 -10.19 -9.78
N ASP A 72 1.07 -11.29 -10.15
CA ASP A 72 -0.13 -11.25 -10.97
C ASP A 72 -1.40 -11.23 -10.10
N LEU A 73 -2.00 -10.05 -9.94
CA LEU A 73 -3.24 -9.93 -9.18
C LEU A 73 -4.47 -10.36 -9.99
N TYR A 74 -4.40 -10.50 -11.32
CA TYR A 74 -5.53 -11.03 -12.10
C TYR A 74 -5.80 -12.52 -11.82
N HIS A 75 -4.79 -13.23 -11.29
CA HIS A 75 -4.95 -14.58 -10.75
C HIS A 75 -4.95 -14.61 -9.21
N SER A 76 -5.53 -13.58 -8.58
CA SER A 76 -5.70 -13.51 -7.14
C SER A 76 -7.16 -13.44 -6.73
N LEU A 77 -7.43 -13.98 -5.54
CA LEU A 77 -8.74 -13.99 -4.92
C LEU A 77 -8.59 -13.51 -3.48
N SER A 78 -9.51 -12.68 -3.02
CA SER A 78 -9.54 -12.22 -1.64
C SER A 78 -10.72 -12.82 -0.89
N LEU A 79 -10.50 -13.21 0.36
CA LEU A 79 -11.53 -13.58 1.31
C LEU A 79 -11.53 -12.55 2.43
N THR A 80 -12.71 -12.03 2.76
CA THR A 80 -12.92 -11.16 3.92
C THR A 80 -13.89 -11.82 4.89
N LEU A 81 -13.56 -11.76 6.18
CA LEU A 81 -14.46 -12.07 7.28
C LEU A 81 -14.69 -10.77 8.05
N ASN A 82 -15.95 -10.41 8.28
CA ASN A 82 -16.27 -9.25 9.12
C ASN A 82 -15.91 -9.50 10.60
N GLU A 83 -15.96 -8.47 11.44
CA GLU A 83 -15.59 -8.63 12.86
C GLU A 83 -16.57 -9.55 13.62
N GLN A 84 -17.84 -9.64 13.19
CA GLN A 84 -18.84 -10.49 13.81
C GLN A 84 -18.57 -11.99 13.61
N ALA A 85 -17.86 -12.34 12.54
CA ALA A 85 -17.41 -13.69 12.23
C ALA A 85 -16.19 -14.13 13.06
N LEU A 86 -15.64 -13.25 13.90
CA LEU A 86 -14.39 -13.48 14.63
C LEU A 86 -14.58 -13.35 16.14
N ASP A 87 -13.95 -14.26 16.89
CA ASP A 87 -13.73 -14.11 18.33
C ASP A 87 -12.22 -14.08 18.61
N GLY A 88 -11.69 -12.87 18.77
CA GLY A 88 -10.25 -12.65 18.88
C GLY A 88 -9.51 -13.07 17.60
N SER A 89 -8.80 -14.19 17.67
CA SER A 89 -8.08 -14.81 16.54
C SER A 89 -8.79 -16.06 15.99
N ARG A 90 -9.96 -16.41 16.51
CA ARG A 90 -10.73 -17.59 16.12
C ARG A 90 -11.88 -17.20 15.20
N ILE A 91 -12.21 -18.10 14.28
CA ILE A 91 -13.38 -17.99 13.41
C ILE A 91 -14.57 -18.58 14.19
N ARG A 92 -15.71 -17.89 14.20
CA ARG A 92 -16.88 -18.25 15.03
C ARG A 92 -17.72 -19.39 14.45
N PHE A 93 -17.51 -19.74 13.19
CA PHE A 93 -18.23 -20.83 12.53
C PHE A 93 -17.32 -22.03 12.28
N THR A 94 -17.96 -23.18 12.11
CA THR A 94 -17.36 -24.48 11.80
C THR A 94 -17.29 -24.72 10.29
N GLU A 95 -16.54 -25.74 9.89
CA GLU A 95 -16.49 -26.20 8.49
C GLU A 95 -17.87 -26.63 7.97
N THR A 96 -18.65 -27.33 8.79
CA THR A 96 -20.01 -27.77 8.43
C THR A 96 -20.95 -26.58 8.19
N GLU A 97 -20.88 -25.56 9.05
CA GLU A 97 -21.66 -24.32 8.87
C GLU A 97 -21.22 -23.57 7.59
N ALA A 98 -19.92 -23.58 7.28
CA ALA A 98 -19.39 -23.03 6.03
C ALA A 98 -19.90 -23.76 4.78
N GLN A 99 -19.96 -25.09 4.81
CA GLN A 99 -20.45 -25.90 3.69
C GLN A 99 -21.96 -25.76 3.46
N GLN A 100 -22.72 -25.61 4.55
CA GLN A 100 -24.18 -25.50 4.52
C GLN A 100 -24.66 -24.09 4.18
N ALA A 101 -23.87 -23.06 4.47
CA ALA A 101 -24.26 -21.66 4.26
C ALA A 101 -24.73 -21.36 2.84
N SER A 102 -25.84 -20.66 2.73
CA SER A 102 -26.32 -20.12 1.45
C SER A 102 -25.36 -19.02 0.98
N CYS A 103 -25.05 -19.03 -0.31
CA CYS A 103 -24.22 -18.02 -0.94
C CYS A 103 -25.01 -17.26 -2.01
N THR A 104 -24.80 -15.96 -2.08
CA THR A 104 -25.34 -15.09 -3.13
C THR A 104 -24.22 -14.52 -3.97
N ILE A 105 -24.45 -14.36 -5.27
CA ILE A 105 -23.50 -13.72 -6.18
C ILE A 105 -23.97 -12.29 -6.40
N GLN A 106 -23.13 -11.33 -6.00
CA GLN A 106 -23.37 -9.92 -6.25
C GLN A 106 -23.13 -9.58 -7.73
N PRO A 107 -23.75 -8.52 -8.28
CA PRO A 107 -23.51 -8.07 -9.66
C PRO A 107 -22.03 -7.79 -9.98
N SER A 108 -21.25 -7.44 -8.96
CA SER A 108 -19.79 -7.24 -9.03
C SER A 108 -19.01 -8.53 -9.32
N GLY A 109 -19.62 -9.71 -9.13
CA GLY A 109 -18.97 -11.02 -9.15
C GLY A 109 -18.47 -11.50 -7.78
N VAL A 110 -18.74 -10.75 -6.71
CA VAL A 110 -18.43 -11.16 -5.33
C VAL A 110 -19.38 -12.26 -4.87
N LEU A 111 -18.83 -13.32 -4.27
CA LEU A 111 -19.60 -14.37 -3.62
C LEU A 111 -19.72 -14.04 -2.14
N GLU A 112 -20.93 -13.92 -1.64
CA GLU A 112 -21.22 -13.56 -0.26
C GLU A 112 -21.96 -14.69 0.46
N ALA A 113 -21.45 -15.09 1.63
CA ALA A 113 -22.14 -15.94 2.58
C ALA A 113 -22.50 -15.08 3.82
N GLY A 114 -23.57 -14.28 3.67
CA GLY A 114 -23.94 -13.24 4.64
C GLY A 114 -24.15 -13.75 6.06
N ALA A 115 -24.73 -14.96 6.23
CA ALA A 115 -24.93 -15.60 7.53
C ALA A 115 -23.61 -15.85 8.29
N LEU A 116 -22.50 -15.96 7.58
CA LEU A 116 -21.16 -16.19 8.15
C LEU A 116 -20.32 -14.90 8.20
N GLY A 117 -20.83 -13.79 7.67
CA GLY A 117 -20.05 -12.56 7.50
C GLY A 117 -18.84 -12.75 6.59
N LEU A 118 -18.92 -13.67 5.63
CA LEU A 118 -17.85 -14.08 4.73
C LEU A 118 -18.13 -13.57 3.32
N ALA A 119 -17.14 -12.94 2.69
CA ALA A 119 -17.20 -12.60 1.26
C ALA A 119 -15.92 -13.06 0.56
N VAL A 120 -16.08 -13.50 -0.69
CA VAL A 120 -14.98 -13.96 -1.55
C VAL A 120 -15.03 -13.23 -2.88
N GLN A 121 -13.92 -12.61 -3.26
CA GLN A 121 -13.85 -11.64 -4.35
C GLN A 121 -12.71 -12.00 -5.30
N PRO A 122 -12.99 -12.43 -6.54
CA PRO A 122 -11.96 -12.59 -7.57
C PRO A 122 -11.55 -11.20 -8.08
N PHE A 123 -10.27 -10.86 -8.04
CA PHE A 123 -9.83 -9.56 -8.55
C PHE A 123 -10.14 -9.43 -10.06
N PRO A 124 -10.65 -8.28 -10.55
CA PRO A 124 -10.79 -6.98 -9.89
C PRO A 124 -12.16 -6.70 -9.21
N ALA A 125 -13.02 -7.69 -9.01
CA ALA A 125 -14.27 -7.52 -8.28
C ALA A 125 -13.99 -7.18 -6.80
N ASP A 126 -14.65 -6.14 -6.28
CA ASP A 126 -14.62 -5.74 -4.87
C ASP A 126 -15.79 -4.81 -4.56
N ASP A 127 -16.72 -5.23 -3.70
CA ASP A 127 -17.94 -4.46 -3.39
C ASP A 127 -17.65 -3.12 -2.71
N ASN A 128 -16.51 -3.01 -2.03
CA ASN A 128 -16.09 -1.80 -1.35
C ASN A 128 -15.14 -0.96 -2.23
N LEU A 129 -14.85 -1.42 -3.46
CA LEU A 129 -14.21 -0.66 -4.53
C LEU A 129 -14.99 -0.87 -5.85
N PRO A 130 -16.25 -0.45 -5.92
CA PRO A 130 -17.15 -0.80 -7.03
C PRO A 130 -16.66 -0.30 -8.40
N THR A 131 -15.80 0.71 -8.41
CA THR A 131 -15.22 1.31 -9.63
C THR A 131 -13.96 0.60 -10.10
N LEU A 132 -13.42 -0.37 -9.35
CA LEU A 132 -12.15 -1.02 -9.65
C LEU A 132 -12.17 -1.78 -10.98
N VAL A 133 -13.26 -2.49 -11.27
CA VAL A 133 -13.44 -3.20 -12.55
C VAL A 133 -13.39 -2.23 -13.72
N THR A 134 -14.05 -1.08 -13.60
CA THR A 134 -14.02 0.02 -14.57
C THR A 134 -12.60 0.56 -14.75
N CYS A 135 -11.89 0.80 -13.65
CA CYS A 135 -10.52 1.33 -13.65
C CYS A 135 -9.51 0.38 -14.31
N CYS A 136 -9.76 -0.94 -14.29
CA CYS A 136 -8.94 -1.95 -14.95
C CYS A 136 -9.16 -2.07 -16.46
N ASN A 137 -10.23 -1.45 -17.01
CA ASN A 137 -10.63 -1.57 -18.41
C ASN A 137 -10.83 -0.20 -19.08
N PRO A 138 -9.80 0.68 -19.12
CA PRO A 138 -9.94 2.06 -19.59
C PRO A 138 -10.42 2.17 -21.03
N MET A 139 -10.00 1.28 -21.93
CA MET A 139 -10.39 1.31 -23.34
C MET A 139 -11.89 1.02 -23.56
N ALA A 140 -12.55 0.34 -22.61
CA ALA A 140 -13.97 0.04 -22.68
C ALA A 140 -14.85 1.12 -22.02
N GLN A 141 -14.24 2.18 -21.47
CA GLN A 141 -14.90 3.16 -20.61
C GLN A 141 -14.61 4.58 -21.12
N PRO A 142 -15.53 5.17 -21.92
CA PRO A 142 -15.27 6.45 -22.59
C PRO A 142 -14.88 7.61 -21.64
N SER A 143 -15.53 7.70 -20.47
CA SER A 143 -15.21 8.75 -19.49
C SER A 143 -13.80 8.61 -18.93
N LEU A 144 -13.41 7.39 -18.56
CA LEU A 144 -12.06 7.10 -18.05
C LEU A 144 -11.00 7.32 -19.13
N LEU A 145 -11.29 6.94 -20.38
CA LEU A 145 -10.38 7.19 -21.50
C LEU A 145 -10.17 8.70 -21.71
N GLN A 146 -11.22 9.50 -21.61
CA GLN A 146 -11.14 10.96 -21.70
C GLN A 146 -10.29 11.57 -20.55
N ASP A 147 -10.42 11.04 -19.33
CA ASP A 147 -9.65 11.51 -18.17
C ASP A 147 -8.16 11.14 -18.28
N LEU A 148 -7.88 9.94 -18.78
CA LEU A 148 -6.52 9.50 -19.12
C LEU A 148 -5.93 10.32 -20.28
N GLN A 149 -6.75 10.66 -21.29
CA GLN A 149 -6.35 11.49 -22.41
C GLN A 149 -5.92 12.89 -21.92
N ARG A 150 -6.73 13.54 -21.06
CA ARG A 150 -6.37 14.80 -20.40
C ARG A 150 -5.10 14.70 -19.55
N THR A 151 -4.92 13.55 -18.88
CA THR A 151 -3.72 13.24 -18.09
C THR A 151 -2.47 13.18 -18.97
N VAL A 152 -2.54 12.54 -20.14
CA VAL A 152 -1.44 12.44 -21.11
C VAL A 152 -1.10 13.82 -21.69
N GLN A 153 -2.11 14.60 -22.09
CA GLN A 153 -1.87 15.94 -22.63
C GLN A 153 -1.18 16.84 -21.61
N ARG A 154 -1.55 16.75 -20.33
CA ARG A 154 -0.86 17.44 -19.23
C ARG A 154 0.56 16.92 -18.98
N TYR A 155 0.80 15.62 -19.17
CA TYR A 155 2.14 15.04 -19.03
C TYR A 155 3.12 15.63 -20.05
N PHE A 156 2.67 15.85 -21.28
CA PHE A 156 3.50 16.43 -22.35
C PHE A 156 3.41 17.94 -22.47
N ASP A 157 2.43 18.58 -21.81
CA ASP A 157 2.05 19.97 -22.05
C ASP A 157 1.70 20.25 -23.53
N ASP A 158 1.02 19.27 -24.17
CA ASP A 158 0.67 19.30 -25.61
C ASP A 158 -0.61 18.48 -25.87
N GLU A 159 -1.61 19.15 -26.47
CA GLU A 159 -2.94 18.58 -26.75
C GLU A 159 -2.94 17.57 -27.91
N ASN A 160 -1.89 17.53 -28.74
CA ASN A 160 -1.81 16.69 -29.93
C ASN A 160 -1.47 15.22 -29.64
N TRP A 161 -1.11 14.88 -28.40
CA TRP A 161 -0.84 13.51 -27.98
C TRP A 161 -2.12 12.75 -27.70
N HIS A 162 -2.35 11.64 -28.38
CA HIS A 162 -3.54 10.80 -28.27
C HIS A 162 -3.19 9.39 -27.80
N ILE A 163 -4.03 8.80 -26.95
CA ILE A 163 -3.87 7.41 -26.52
C ILE A 163 -4.28 6.45 -27.65
N VAL A 164 -3.35 5.57 -28.03
CA VAL A 164 -3.57 4.49 -29.00
C VAL A 164 -3.97 3.19 -28.30
N SER A 165 -3.29 2.88 -27.19
CA SER A 165 -3.60 1.70 -26.39
C SER A 165 -3.24 1.90 -24.92
N ALA A 166 -3.95 1.19 -24.06
CA ALA A 166 -3.72 1.21 -22.62
C ALA A 166 -3.72 -0.22 -22.06
N THR A 167 -2.61 -0.62 -21.44
CA THR A 167 -2.50 -1.87 -20.68
C THR A 167 -2.46 -1.52 -19.19
N VAL A 168 -3.28 -2.19 -18.38
CA VAL A 168 -3.34 -1.95 -16.93
C VAL A 168 -2.66 -3.07 -16.18
N ILE A 169 -1.74 -2.72 -15.28
CA ILE A 169 -1.06 -3.67 -14.40
C ILE A 169 -1.37 -3.30 -12.95
N PRO A 170 -2.11 -4.13 -12.20
CA PRO A 170 -2.32 -3.90 -10.78
C PRO A 170 -1.02 -4.08 -9.99
N VAL A 171 -0.64 -3.06 -9.24
CA VAL A 171 0.65 -2.99 -8.51
C VAL A 171 0.45 -3.37 -7.05
N ARG A 172 -0.63 -2.88 -6.44
CA ARG A 172 -0.92 -3.14 -5.03
C ARG A 172 -2.41 -3.05 -4.77
N TYR A 173 -2.99 -4.17 -4.40
CA TYR A 173 -4.38 -4.27 -4.01
C TYR A 173 -4.50 -4.43 -2.48
N LYS A 174 -5.36 -3.62 -1.86
CA LYS A 174 -5.79 -3.75 -0.46
C LYS A 174 -7.32 -3.88 -0.48
N PRO A 175 -7.85 -5.11 -0.29
CA PRO A 175 -9.29 -5.38 -0.32
C PRO A 175 -10.08 -4.38 0.51
N ALA A 176 -11.21 -3.97 -0.04
CA ALA A 176 -12.15 -3.01 0.55
C ALA A 176 -11.57 -1.66 0.96
N SER A 177 -10.43 -1.26 0.40
CA SER A 177 -9.77 -0.02 0.80
C SER A 177 -9.21 0.75 -0.39
N ARG A 178 -8.32 0.15 -1.18
CA ARG A 178 -7.68 0.83 -2.30
C ARG A 178 -6.92 -0.12 -3.23
N CYS A 179 -6.76 0.28 -4.47
CA CYS A 179 -5.90 -0.39 -5.43
C CYS A 179 -4.97 0.62 -6.13
N VAL A 180 -3.70 0.27 -6.29
CA VAL A 180 -2.76 1.01 -7.14
C VAL A 180 -2.62 0.28 -8.46
N LEU A 181 -2.90 0.97 -9.55
CA LEU A 181 -2.85 0.49 -10.92
C LEU A 181 -1.71 1.22 -11.66
N ARG A 182 -1.03 0.52 -12.56
CA ARG A 182 -0.04 1.09 -13.48
C ARG A 182 -0.63 1.01 -14.88
N TYR A 183 -0.88 2.16 -15.48
CA TYR A 183 -1.29 2.29 -16.87
C TYR A 183 -0.03 2.40 -17.73
N LEU A 184 0.19 1.42 -18.60
CA LEU A 184 1.17 1.46 -19.67
C LEU A 184 0.43 1.95 -20.92
N LEU A 185 0.70 3.19 -21.31
CA LEU A 185 0.01 3.87 -22.40
C LEU A 185 0.93 3.96 -23.61
N THR A 186 0.43 3.56 -24.77
CA THR A 186 1.02 3.92 -26.06
C THR A 186 0.32 5.16 -26.55
N VAL A 187 1.06 6.22 -26.83
CA VAL A 187 0.53 7.51 -27.28
C VAL A 187 1.15 7.93 -28.60
N GLU A 188 0.41 8.70 -29.39
CA GLU A 188 0.80 9.18 -30.70
C GLU A 188 0.55 10.68 -30.82
N ASN A 189 1.54 11.43 -31.30
CA ASN A 189 1.40 12.85 -31.59
C ASN A 189 1.01 13.05 -33.06
N LEU A 190 -0.06 13.81 -33.28
CA LEU A 190 -0.65 14.04 -34.61
C LEU A 190 -0.32 15.41 -35.22
N ALA A 191 0.53 16.22 -34.59
CA ALA A 191 0.85 17.57 -35.06
C ALA A 191 1.81 17.61 -36.28
N GLY A 192 2.48 16.50 -36.60
CA GLY A 192 3.48 16.41 -37.66
C GLY A 192 3.09 15.48 -38.83
N ALA A 193 3.79 15.63 -39.96
CA ALA A 193 3.59 14.79 -41.16
C ALA A 193 3.88 13.29 -40.92
N VAL A 194 4.70 12.98 -39.91
CA VAL A 194 4.98 11.62 -39.45
C VAL A 194 4.51 11.50 -37.99
N PRO A 195 3.57 10.59 -37.68
CA PRO A 195 3.11 10.39 -36.31
C PRO A 195 4.27 9.95 -35.39
N GLN A 196 4.47 10.67 -34.28
CA GLN A 196 5.47 10.29 -33.28
C GLN A 196 4.82 9.43 -32.21
N ARG A 197 5.34 8.21 -31.99
CA ARG A 197 4.86 7.32 -30.93
C ARG A 197 5.78 7.31 -29.71
N LYS A 198 5.19 7.32 -28.52
CA LYS A 198 5.89 7.19 -27.23
C LYS A 198 5.14 6.25 -26.29
N ASN A 199 5.88 5.67 -25.36
CA ASN A 199 5.31 4.91 -24.25
C ASN A 199 5.34 5.78 -22.99
N VAL A 200 4.21 5.86 -22.29
CA VAL A 200 4.07 6.62 -21.05
C VAL A 200 3.57 5.70 -19.96
N THR A 201 4.08 5.89 -18.74
CA THR A 201 3.57 5.19 -17.57
C THR A 201 2.88 6.16 -16.63
N VAL A 202 1.64 5.85 -16.26
CA VAL A 202 0.86 6.62 -15.28
C VAL A 202 0.46 5.68 -14.14
N PHE A 203 0.56 6.15 -12.90
CA PHE A 203 0.05 5.42 -11.74
C PHE A 203 -1.31 5.95 -11.33
N GLY A 204 -2.30 5.06 -11.38
CA GLY A 204 -3.63 5.27 -10.82
C GLY A 204 -3.73 4.76 -9.39
N LYS A 205 -4.51 5.43 -8.55
CA LYS A 205 -4.90 4.90 -7.26
C LYS A 205 -6.40 5.06 -7.03
N VAL A 206 -7.08 3.92 -6.95
CA VAL A 206 -8.51 3.80 -6.68
C VAL A 206 -8.72 3.79 -5.17
N TYR A 207 -9.63 4.62 -4.68
CA TYR A 207 -10.01 4.69 -3.26
C TYR A 207 -11.47 4.26 -3.07
N ALA A 208 -11.75 3.61 -1.94
CA ALA A 208 -13.12 3.31 -1.53
C ALA A 208 -13.90 4.61 -1.21
N ASP A 209 -13.23 5.57 -0.57
CA ASP A 209 -13.79 6.89 -0.29
C ASP A 209 -13.35 7.90 -1.35
N ARG A 210 -14.31 8.36 -2.17
CA ARG A 210 -14.07 9.36 -3.22
C ARG A 210 -13.66 10.71 -2.66
N LYS A 211 -14.15 11.09 -1.46
CA LYS A 211 -13.74 12.34 -0.80
C LYS A 211 -12.28 12.26 -0.39
N GLN A 212 -11.83 11.09 0.06
CA GLN A 212 -10.41 10.86 0.33
C GLN A 212 -9.56 10.99 -0.93
N ALA A 213 -9.98 10.41 -2.07
CA ALA A 213 -9.27 10.54 -3.34
C ALA A 213 -9.08 12.02 -3.73
N TYR A 214 -10.15 12.80 -3.68
CA TYR A 214 -10.11 14.24 -3.94
C TYR A 214 -9.18 14.99 -3.00
N ALA A 215 -9.34 14.79 -1.68
CA ALA A 215 -8.53 15.48 -0.68
C ALA A 215 -7.04 15.19 -0.84
N VAL A 216 -6.66 13.94 -1.10
CA VAL A 216 -5.27 13.55 -1.34
C VAL A 216 -4.73 14.15 -2.64
N GLN A 217 -5.51 14.11 -3.73
CA GLN A 217 -5.09 14.71 -5.01
C GLN A 217 -4.86 16.22 -4.87
N SER A 218 -5.82 16.95 -4.31
CA SER A 218 -5.72 18.41 -4.16
C SER A 218 -4.58 18.81 -3.22
N LEU A 219 -4.32 18.02 -2.18
CA LEU A 219 -3.16 18.21 -1.31
C LEU A 219 -1.84 18.01 -2.08
N GLN A 220 -1.70 16.90 -2.81
CA GLN A 220 -0.50 16.63 -3.62
C GLN A 220 -0.28 17.74 -4.65
N GLN A 221 -1.34 18.22 -5.31
CA GLN A 221 -1.26 19.31 -6.29
C GLN A 221 -0.69 20.59 -5.69
N ARG A 222 -1.21 21.02 -4.53
CA ARG A 222 -0.71 22.21 -3.82
C ARG A 222 0.75 22.04 -3.39
N LEU A 223 1.10 20.86 -2.85
CA LEU A 223 2.47 20.56 -2.41
C LEU A 223 3.45 20.54 -3.60
N TYR A 224 3.03 19.99 -4.74
CA TYR A 224 3.83 20.00 -5.96
C TYR A 224 4.08 21.42 -6.46
N GLN A 225 3.03 22.24 -6.57
CA GLN A 225 3.14 23.64 -7.02
C GLN A 225 4.04 24.49 -6.12
N GLU A 226 3.90 24.35 -4.80
CA GLU A 226 4.77 25.04 -3.83
C GLU A 226 6.24 24.69 -4.04
N GLN A 227 6.54 23.43 -4.35
CA GLN A 227 7.92 22.97 -4.53
C GLN A 227 8.48 23.29 -5.91
N VAL A 228 7.64 23.39 -6.95
CA VAL A 228 8.04 23.96 -8.24
C VAL A 228 8.49 25.41 -8.06
N ALA A 229 7.78 26.21 -7.27
CA ALA A 229 8.16 27.60 -7.00
C ALA A 229 9.49 27.75 -6.23
N ARG A 230 9.95 26.69 -5.56
CA ARG A 230 11.24 26.65 -4.83
C ARG A 230 12.37 25.98 -5.62
N ARG A 231 12.14 25.63 -6.89
CA ARG A 231 13.12 24.98 -7.75
C ARG A 231 14.42 25.79 -7.85
N GLY A 232 15.56 25.10 -7.77
CA GLY A 232 16.88 25.73 -7.83
C GLY A 232 17.43 26.21 -6.49
N SER A 233 16.63 26.22 -5.42
CA SER A 233 17.13 26.48 -4.06
C SER A 233 18.16 25.44 -3.63
N ILE A 234 19.13 25.83 -2.80
CA ILE A 234 20.17 24.94 -2.29
C ILE A 234 19.95 24.70 -0.80
N VAL A 235 19.91 23.43 -0.39
CA VAL A 235 19.79 23.02 1.03
C VAL A 235 20.88 21.99 1.32
N LEU A 236 21.79 22.27 2.25
CA LEU A 236 22.93 21.40 2.59
C LEU A 236 23.73 20.94 1.35
N GLY A 237 23.99 21.87 0.42
CA GLY A 237 24.69 21.57 -0.84
C GLY A 237 23.87 20.81 -1.88
N GLN A 238 22.62 20.44 -1.58
CA GLN A 238 21.71 19.83 -2.53
C GLN A 238 20.87 20.89 -3.25
N THR A 239 21.01 20.97 -4.57
CA THR A 239 20.09 21.74 -5.41
C THR A 239 18.74 21.02 -5.50
N LEU A 240 17.67 21.73 -5.18
CA LEU A 240 16.30 21.25 -5.28
C LEU A 240 15.81 21.36 -6.72
N ALA A 241 16.29 20.46 -7.58
CA ALA A 241 16.00 20.46 -9.02
C ALA A 241 14.57 20.01 -9.34
N THR A 242 13.94 19.21 -8.49
CA THR A 242 12.60 18.65 -8.70
C THR A 242 11.78 18.67 -7.40
N PRO A 243 10.43 18.70 -7.51
CA PRO A 243 9.55 18.42 -6.38
C PRO A 243 9.83 17.03 -5.78
N LEU A 244 9.63 16.88 -4.47
CA LEU A 244 9.87 15.64 -3.75
C LEU A 244 8.81 14.57 -3.99
N LEU A 245 7.75 14.86 -4.74
CA LEU A 245 6.65 13.94 -5.04
C LEU A 245 6.45 13.86 -6.55
N PRO A 246 5.99 12.71 -7.08
CA PRO A 246 5.63 12.59 -8.49
C PRO A 246 4.56 13.61 -8.85
N GLN A 247 4.54 14.07 -10.10
CA GLN A 247 3.54 15.05 -10.51
C GLN A 247 2.12 14.48 -10.38
N PRO A 248 1.22 15.13 -9.63
CA PRO A 248 -0.19 14.81 -9.65
C PRO A 248 -0.76 15.24 -11.01
N LEU A 249 -1.21 14.28 -11.82
CA LEU A 249 -1.64 14.54 -13.20
C LEU A 249 -3.16 14.78 -13.29
N GLY A 250 -3.96 14.20 -12.41
CA GLY A 250 -5.40 14.42 -12.41
C GLY A 250 -6.19 13.50 -11.49
N ILE A 251 -7.50 13.62 -11.52
CA ILE A 251 -8.44 12.75 -10.80
C ILE A 251 -9.68 12.54 -11.65
N ASP A 252 -10.20 11.31 -11.63
CA ASP A 252 -11.58 10.99 -11.99
C ASP A 252 -12.37 10.89 -10.67
N GLU A 253 -13.16 11.93 -10.37
CA GLU A 253 -13.92 12.02 -9.12
C GLU A 253 -15.04 10.99 -9.03
N ALA A 254 -15.65 10.66 -10.17
CA ALA A 254 -16.73 9.69 -10.24
C ALA A 254 -16.22 8.28 -9.92
N LEU A 255 -15.00 7.97 -10.36
CA LEU A 255 -14.35 6.69 -10.09
C LEU A 255 -13.57 6.65 -8.77
N GLY A 256 -13.29 7.80 -8.16
CA GLY A 256 -12.41 7.88 -6.98
C GLY A 256 -10.98 7.48 -7.33
N LEU A 257 -10.51 7.84 -8.53
CA LEU A 257 -9.24 7.42 -9.11
C LEU A 257 -8.32 8.62 -9.31
N THR A 258 -7.17 8.64 -8.62
CA THR A 258 -6.14 9.68 -8.79
C THR A 258 -5.04 9.23 -9.75
N PHE A 259 -4.55 10.12 -10.60
CA PHE A 259 -3.44 9.89 -11.53
C PHE A 259 -2.18 10.64 -11.09
N ASN A 260 -1.06 9.92 -11.04
CA ASN A 260 0.25 10.46 -10.75
C ASN A 260 1.25 9.99 -11.81
N GLU A 261 2.22 10.84 -12.09
CA GLU A 261 3.37 10.52 -12.94
C GLU A 261 4.13 9.31 -12.42
N ALA A 262 4.69 8.52 -13.33
CA ALA A 262 5.69 7.53 -12.96
C ALA A 262 7.04 8.22 -12.70
N VAL A 263 7.65 7.91 -11.56
CA VAL A 263 9.05 8.27 -11.32
C VAL A 263 9.93 7.41 -12.21
N GLN A 264 10.53 8.03 -13.22
CA GLN A 264 11.38 7.37 -14.21
C GLN A 264 12.69 8.14 -14.37
N PRO A 265 13.84 7.44 -14.44
CA PRO A 265 15.09 8.09 -14.75
C PRO A 265 15.12 8.53 -16.21
N ALA A 266 15.86 9.60 -16.50
CA ALA A 266 16.05 10.09 -17.87
C ALA A 266 16.90 9.13 -18.73
N SER A 267 17.75 8.32 -18.10
CA SER A 267 18.61 7.33 -18.75
C SER A 267 18.39 5.95 -18.14
N ALA A 268 18.53 4.90 -18.96
CA ALA A 268 18.49 3.51 -18.51
C ALA A 268 19.68 3.13 -17.60
N GLU A 269 20.76 3.91 -17.62
CA GLU A 269 21.97 3.67 -16.83
C GLU A 269 21.80 4.01 -15.34
N GLU A 270 20.78 4.81 -14.99
CA GLU A 270 20.49 5.22 -13.62
C GLU A 270 19.19 4.57 -13.14
N PRO A 271 19.20 3.30 -12.70
CA PRO A 271 17.97 2.60 -12.39
C PRO A 271 17.24 3.22 -11.20
N LEU A 272 15.90 3.18 -11.27
CA LEU A 272 15.06 3.48 -10.12
C LEU A 272 15.32 2.50 -8.98
N ARG A 273 15.79 3.00 -7.84
CA ARG A 273 16.03 2.22 -6.62
C ARG A 273 14.92 2.47 -5.61
N LEU A 274 14.30 1.40 -5.12
CA LEU A 274 13.34 1.49 -4.01
C LEU A 274 14.09 1.82 -2.71
N GLY A 275 13.53 2.66 -1.84
CA GLY A 275 14.21 3.06 -0.60
C GLY A 275 14.54 1.89 0.33
N VAL A 276 13.72 0.83 0.35
CA VAL A 276 14.04 -0.41 1.10
C VAL A 276 15.29 -1.13 0.61
N ARG A 277 15.76 -0.83 -0.61
CA ARG A 277 17.02 -1.32 -1.19
C ARG A 277 18.12 -0.27 -1.08
N ALA A 278 17.80 0.97 -1.43
CA ALA A 278 18.76 2.08 -1.43
C ALA A 278 19.30 2.41 -0.03
N LEU A 279 18.51 2.16 1.02
CA LEU A 279 18.89 2.41 2.41
C LEU A 279 19.42 1.15 3.13
N GLN A 280 19.72 0.08 2.40
CA GLN A 280 20.34 -1.12 3.01
C GLN A 280 21.81 -0.84 3.31
N VAL A 281 22.22 -1.19 4.53
CA VAL A 281 23.65 -1.25 4.88
C VAL A 281 24.28 -2.40 4.11
N SER A 282 25.39 -2.12 3.42
CA SER A 282 26.21 -3.15 2.77
C SER A 282 27.49 -3.40 3.57
N PHE A 283 28.14 -4.53 3.31
CA PHE A 283 29.29 -5.00 4.04
C PHE A 283 30.36 -5.45 3.05
N ASP A 284 31.61 -5.07 3.31
CA ASP A 284 32.77 -5.69 2.65
C ASP A 284 33.22 -6.88 3.50
N TYR A 285 33.68 -7.93 2.82
CA TYR A 285 34.11 -9.16 3.47
C TYR A 285 35.57 -9.47 3.13
N GLY A 286 36.35 -9.82 4.15
CA GLY A 286 37.73 -10.27 4.00
C GLY A 286 37.84 -11.74 3.54
N HIS A 287 39.07 -12.17 3.27
CA HIS A 287 39.36 -13.59 3.02
C HIS A 287 39.11 -14.40 4.30
N GLY A 288 37.99 -15.11 4.35
CA GLY A 288 37.51 -15.81 5.54
C GLY A 288 36.07 -15.48 5.94
N GLY A 289 35.42 -14.53 5.26
CA GLY A 289 34.01 -14.18 5.50
C GLY A 289 33.79 -13.24 6.69
N GLU A 290 34.86 -12.71 7.27
CA GLU A 290 34.78 -11.65 8.27
C GLU A 290 34.38 -10.31 7.65
N VAL A 291 33.53 -9.55 8.34
CA VAL A 291 33.12 -8.20 7.91
C VAL A 291 34.29 -7.25 8.13
N THR A 292 34.85 -6.71 7.06
CA THR A 292 35.99 -5.78 7.10
C THR A 292 35.54 -4.32 7.11
N ASN A 293 34.39 -4.02 6.53
CA ASN A 293 33.86 -2.67 6.46
C ASN A 293 32.32 -2.66 6.43
N VAL A 294 31.72 -1.64 7.04
CA VAL A 294 30.27 -1.41 7.05
C VAL A 294 29.99 -0.15 6.24
N ILE A 295 29.34 -0.32 5.09
CA ILE A 295 29.03 0.77 4.16
C ILE A 295 27.62 1.27 4.47
N ILE A 296 27.55 2.50 5.01
CA ILE A 296 26.29 3.19 5.30
C ILE A 296 25.91 4.05 4.09
N PRO A 297 24.64 3.97 3.59
CA PRO A 297 24.15 4.76 2.46
C PRO A 297 23.92 6.23 2.86
N THR A 298 25.03 6.94 3.10
CA THR A 298 25.05 8.29 3.68
C THR A 298 24.35 9.29 2.75
N ARG A 299 24.54 9.16 1.44
CA ARG A 299 23.94 10.05 0.44
C ARG A 299 22.41 9.94 0.43
N GLU A 300 21.87 8.73 0.42
CA GLU A 300 20.43 8.48 0.45
C GLU A 300 19.81 8.93 1.77
N LEU A 301 20.52 8.76 2.89
CA LEU A 301 20.09 9.26 4.20
C LEU A 301 20.02 10.80 4.22
N GLN A 302 21.02 11.49 3.64
CA GLN A 302 21.01 12.95 3.50
C GLN A 302 19.85 13.42 2.62
N LEU A 303 19.64 12.81 1.45
CA LEU A 303 18.51 13.12 0.57
C LEU A 303 17.18 12.93 1.29
N THR A 304 17.05 11.84 2.05
CA THR A 304 15.84 11.56 2.85
C THR A 304 15.61 12.61 3.93
N ALA A 305 16.66 13.02 4.64
CA ALA A 305 16.58 14.06 5.66
C ALA A 305 16.14 15.41 5.06
N ILE A 306 16.69 15.77 3.90
CA ILE A 306 16.29 16.97 3.15
C ILE A 306 14.83 16.86 2.72
N ALA A 307 14.36 15.71 2.24
CA ALA A 307 12.96 15.51 1.86
C ALA A 307 12.00 15.67 3.05
N LEU A 308 12.34 15.11 4.22
CA LEU A 308 11.56 15.30 5.45
C LEU A 308 11.54 16.76 5.89
N ALA A 309 12.70 17.44 5.88
CA ALA A 309 12.77 18.85 6.23
C ALA A 309 11.89 19.70 5.30
N ARG A 310 12.01 19.50 3.98
CA ARG A 310 11.15 20.18 2.97
C ARG A 310 9.67 19.97 3.24
N LEU A 311 9.28 18.75 3.61
CA LEU A 311 7.90 18.44 3.94
C LEU A 311 7.43 19.17 5.21
N HIS A 312 8.23 19.12 6.28
CA HIS A 312 7.95 19.73 7.58
C HIS A 312 7.99 21.26 7.57
N THR A 313 8.65 21.86 6.58
CA THR A 313 8.70 23.31 6.36
C THR A 313 7.85 23.78 5.18
N SER A 314 6.99 22.92 4.63
CA SER A 314 6.05 23.33 3.59
C SER A 314 5.04 24.34 4.15
N SER A 315 4.66 25.31 3.34
CA SER A 315 3.55 26.22 3.65
C SER A 315 2.18 25.55 3.44
N VAL A 316 2.14 24.40 2.77
CA VAL A 316 0.91 23.65 2.52
C VAL A 316 0.49 22.92 3.80
N GLN A 317 -0.48 23.50 4.50
CA GLN A 317 -1.01 22.92 5.73
C GLN A 317 -2.09 21.85 5.41
N PRO A 318 -1.99 20.66 6.03
CA PRO A 318 -3.11 19.73 6.13
C PRO A 318 -4.25 20.28 7.00
N ASP A 319 -5.42 19.67 6.89
CA ASP A 319 -6.60 20.03 7.69
C ASP A 319 -6.34 19.83 9.19
N THR A 320 -6.85 20.75 10.02
CA THR A 320 -6.66 20.73 11.48
C THR A 320 -7.21 19.46 12.15
N GLY A 321 -8.25 18.84 11.60
CA GLY A 321 -8.82 17.57 12.03
C GLY A 321 -7.87 16.37 11.87
N THR A 322 -6.85 16.49 11.01
CA THR A 322 -5.82 15.45 10.83
C THR A 322 -4.77 15.43 11.95
N LYS A 323 -4.80 16.41 12.87
CA LYS A 323 -3.79 16.59 13.91
C LYS A 323 -3.54 15.32 14.72
N ARG A 324 -2.28 14.89 14.78
CA ARG A 324 -1.77 13.77 15.59
C ARG A 324 -1.03 14.31 16.81
N THR A 325 -1.68 14.20 17.96
CA THR A 325 -1.14 14.66 19.24
C THR A 325 -0.40 13.55 19.97
N GLY A 326 0.46 13.93 20.92
CA GLY A 326 1.11 12.98 21.83
C GLY A 326 0.11 12.04 22.50
N SER A 327 -1.03 12.54 22.97
CA SER A 327 -2.11 11.71 23.56
C SER A 327 -2.73 10.72 22.57
N LYS A 328 -2.94 11.11 21.30
CA LYS A 328 -3.44 10.17 20.26
C LYS A 328 -2.43 9.05 20.00
N GLU A 329 -1.13 9.39 19.99
CA GLU A 329 -0.06 8.40 19.80
C GLU A 329 0.16 7.53 21.05
N ALA A 330 0.01 8.09 22.24
CA ALA A 330 0.06 7.38 23.52
C ALA A 330 -1.07 6.34 23.62
N LYS A 331 -2.31 6.73 23.25
CA LYS A 331 -3.45 5.80 23.14
C LYS A 331 -3.13 4.64 22.19
N ARG A 332 -2.59 4.93 21.00
CA ARG A 332 -2.19 3.90 20.02
C ARG A 332 -1.08 2.99 20.54
N ALA A 333 -0.10 3.54 21.26
CA ALA A 333 0.97 2.76 21.88
C ALA A 333 0.41 1.80 22.94
N SER A 334 -0.48 2.30 23.81
CA SER A 334 -1.18 1.52 24.83
C SER A 334 -1.99 0.36 24.23
N GLU A 335 -2.81 0.64 23.21
CA GLU A 335 -3.62 -0.37 22.52
C GLU A 335 -2.74 -1.47 21.90
N ARG A 336 -1.63 -1.10 21.26
CA ARG A 336 -0.67 -2.06 20.69
C ARG A 336 0.03 -2.88 21.75
N ALA A 337 0.48 -2.25 22.84
CA ALA A 337 1.13 -2.94 23.93
C ALA A 337 0.20 -3.95 24.60
N LYS A 338 -1.09 -3.61 24.78
CA LYS A 338 -2.11 -4.54 25.25
C LYS A 338 -2.25 -5.74 24.33
N LEU A 339 -2.31 -5.53 23.01
CA LEU A 339 -2.39 -6.62 22.04
C LEU A 339 -1.17 -7.55 22.10
N ILE A 340 0.04 -6.98 22.15
CA ILE A 340 1.28 -7.77 22.22
C ILE A 340 1.35 -8.54 23.55
N ALA A 341 1.05 -7.89 24.67
CA ALA A 341 1.08 -8.52 26.00
C ALA A 341 0.04 -9.64 26.14
N THR A 342 -1.13 -9.52 25.51
CA THR A 342 -2.12 -10.61 25.49
C THR A 342 -1.65 -11.78 24.63
N ALA A 343 -1.00 -11.52 23.49
CA ALA A 343 -0.55 -12.56 22.57
C ALA A 343 0.77 -13.23 22.97
N ASN A 344 1.61 -12.53 23.75
CA ASN A 344 2.90 -13.03 24.24
C ASN A 344 3.01 -12.81 25.77
N PRO A 345 2.46 -13.73 26.59
CA PRO A 345 2.48 -13.62 28.04
C PRO A 345 3.88 -13.51 28.64
N GLU A 346 4.87 -14.18 28.04
CA GLU A 346 6.26 -14.19 28.51
C GLU A 346 6.87 -12.78 28.50
N GLN A 347 6.58 -11.99 27.46
CA GLN A 347 7.08 -10.62 27.32
C GLN A 347 6.12 -9.56 27.84
N ALA A 348 4.97 -9.96 28.39
CA ALA A 348 3.88 -9.04 28.73
C ALA A 348 4.30 -7.96 29.72
N GLN A 349 5.10 -8.30 30.74
CA GLN A 349 5.58 -7.35 31.74
C GLN A 349 6.47 -6.29 31.11
N GLU A 350 7.45 -6.71 30.29
CA GLU A 350 8.37 -5.79 29.63
C GLU A 350 7.67 -4.88 28.62
N VAL A 351 6.73 -5.44 27.84
CA VAL A 351 5.90 -4.67 26.90
C VAL A 351 5.09 -3.59 27.62
N ARG A 352 4.47 -3.93 28.77
CA ARG A 352 3.73 -2.96 29.58
C ARG A 352 4.64 -1.87 30.13
N ARG A 353 5.81 -2.24 30.65
CA ARG A 353 6.81 -1.28 31.18
C ARG A 353 7.27 -0.29 30.11
N LEU A 354 7.67 -0.80 28.94
CA LEU A 354 8.07 0.03 27.79
C LEU A 354 6.94 0.93 27.31
N SER A 355 5.71 0.41 27.26
CA SER A 355 4.54 1.19 26.87
C SER A 355 4.25 2.32 27.85
N GLN A 356 4.30 2.05 29.16
CA GLN A 356 4.09 3.08 30.19
C GLN A 356 5.14 4.19 30.09
N TYR A 357 6.40 3.81 29.89
CA TYR A 357 7.48 4.78 29.65
C TYR A 357 7.24 5.61 28.38
N LEU A 358 6.80 4.98 27.28
CA LEU A 358 6.51 5.71 26.04
C LEU A 358 5.32 6.67 26.20
N ILE A 359 4.25 6.21 26.85
CA ILE A 359 3.04 7.00 27.12
C ILE A 359 3.40 8.24 27.95
N SER A 360 4.14 8.07 29.05
CA SER A 360 4.53 9.21 29.90
C SER A 360 5.37 10.24 29.14
N ARG A 361 6.24 9.80 28.22
CA ARG A 361 7.05 10.69 27.39
C ARG A 361 6.25 11.39 26.30
N LEU A 362 5.18 10.78 25.78
CA LEU A 362 4.29 11.35 24.77
C LEU A 362 3.25 12.31 25.36
N GLU A 363 2.85 12.09 26.61
CA GLU A 363 1.86 12.92 27.32
C GLU A 363 2.50 14.03 28.15
N ALA A 364 3.82 13.99 28.35
CA ALA A 364 4.56 15.05 29.04
C ALA A 364 4.26 16.43 28.40
N PRO A 365 3.88 17.45 29.20
CA PRO A 365 3.66 18.80 28.71
C PRO A 365 4.90 19.34 27.99
N ARG A 366 4.72 19.82 26.76
CA ARG A 366 5.77 20.42 25.93
C ARG A 366 5.15 21.47 25.02
N ASP A 367 5.95 22.47 24.68
CA ASP A 367 5.62 23.42 23.62
C ASP A 367 5.79 22.75 22.26
N VAL A 368 4.71 22.12 21.80
CA VAL A 368 4.69 21.34 20.57
C VAL A 368 4.35 22.23 19.38
N VAL A 369 5.28 22.34 18.42
CA VAL A 369 5.04 22.94 17.10
C VAL A 369 4.57 21.84 16.15
N TYR A 370 3.30 21.93 15.76
CA TYR A 370 2.72 21.04 14.75
C TYR A 370 3.12 21.51 13.36
N ARG A 371 3.67 20.58 12.56
CA ARG A 371 4.12 20.81 11.19
C ARG A 371 3.41 19.85 10.25
N PRO A 372 3.33 20.16 8.95
CA PRO A 372 2.94 19.18 7.95
C PRO A 372 3.86 17.97 8.05
N ALA A 373 3.30 16.78 8.12
CA ALA A 373 4.01 15.53 8.31
C ALA A 373 3.40 14.45 7.43
N HIS A 374 4.22 13.54 6.93
CA HIS A 374 3.79 12.38 6.15
C HIS A 374 2.85 11.48 6.96
N GLY A 375 3.11 11.35 8.27
CA GLY A 375 2.29 10.59 9.21
C GLY A 375 2.56 9.08 9.18
N GLY A 376 3.39 8.57 8.30
CA GLY A 376 3.71 7.16 8.28
C GLY A 376 4.98 6.85 7.51
N PHE A 377 5.95 7.77 7.57
CA PHE A 377 7.11 7.82 6.71
C PHE A 377 8.04 6.62 6.86
N LYS A 378 8.28 5.88 5.77
CA LYS A 378 9.08 4.64 5.74
C LYS A 378 9.93 4.57 4.49
N ALA A 379 11.02 3.82 4.56
CA ALA A 379 11.87 3.53 3.40
C ALA A 379 11.11 2.94 2.18
N SER A 380 10.00 2.23 2.41
CA SER A 380 9.14 1.70 1.32
C SER A 380 8.35 2.76 0.55
N GLN A 381 8.32 4.00 1.03
CA GLN A 381 7.65 5.13 0.40
C GLN A 381 8.65 6.07 -0.30
N LEU A 382 9.92 5.66 -0.38
CA LEU A 382 10.97 6.41 -1.04
C LEU A 382 11.37 5.72 -2.34
N LEU A 383 11.61 6.53 -3.35
CA LEU A 383 12.15 6.14 -4.64
C LEU A 383 13.36 7.02 -4.94
N PHE A 384 14.45 6.43 -5.40
CA PHE A 384 15.70 7.13 -5.69
C PHE A 384 16.13 6.89 -7.13
N HIS A 385 16.56 7.94 -7.83
CA HIS A 385 17.34 7.87 -9.06
C HIS A 385 18.02 9.22 -9.28
N SER A 386 19.08 9.27 -10.09
CA SER A 386 19.70 10.54 -10.52
C SER A 386 20.00 11.52 -9.37
N ASP A 387 20.47 11.02 -8.22
CA ASP A 387 20.72 11.83 -7.01
C ASP A 387 19.50 12.60 -6.45
N GLN A 388 18.30 12.09 -6.74
CA GLN A 388 17.03 12.61 -6.29
C GLN A 388 16.28 11.58 -5.44
N VAL A 389 15.36 12.07 -4.62
CA VAL A 389 14.45 11.27 -3.82
C VAL A 389 13.01 11.73 -4.04
N PHE A 390 12.13 10.75 -4.25
CA PHE A 390 10.70 10.95 -4.39
C PHE A 390 9.98 10.21 -3.27
N VAL A 391 9.04 10.90 -2.63
CA VAL A 391 8.17 10.42 -1.57
C VAL A 391 6.81 10.09 -2.20
N VAL A 392 6.27 8.92 -1.85
CA VAL A 392 4.94 8.47 -2.30
C VAL A 392 4.03 8.18 -1.10
N ASP A 393 2.75 7.89 -1.38
CA ASP A 393 1.73 7.48 -0.38
C ASP A 393 1.42 8.56 0.67
N PHE A 394 0.85 9.69 0.22
CA PHE A 394 0.45 10.84 1.06
C PHE A 394 -0.89 10.66 1.80
N ASP A 395 -1.48 9.45 1.83
CA ASP A 395 -2.77 9.20 2.49
C ASP A 395 -2.77 9.49 3.99
N GLY A 396 -1.59 9.43 4.61
CA GLY A 396 -1.39 9.68 6.03
C GLY A 396 -1.05 11.12 6.37
N PHE A 397 -1.00 12.01 5.37
CA PHE A 397 -0.51 13.37 5.55
C PHE A 397 -1.34 14.12 6.59
N CYS A 398 -0.66 14.73 7.55
CA CYS A 398 -1.29 15.25 8.76
C CYS A 398 -0.48 16.36 9.41
N LEU A 399 -1.06 17.00 10.41
CA LEU A 399 -0.33 17.87 11.32
C LEU A 399 0.24 17.06 12.48
N ALA A 400 1.57 17.03 12.63
CA ALA A 400 2.24 16.30 13.70
C ALA A 400 3.54 16.99 14.12
N GLU A 401 4.13 16.53 15.22
CA GLU A 401 5.54 16.80 15.50
C GLU A 401 6.42 16.18 14.41
N ALA A 402 7.40 16.94 13.91
CA ALA A 402 8.39 16.45 12.93
C ALA A 402 9.05 15.13 13.37
N ALA A 403 9.26 14.97 14.68
CA ALA A 403 9.80 13.76 15.29
C ALA A 403 8.97 12.49 15.03
N LEU A 404 7.67 12.61 14.71
CA LEU A 404 6.82 11.47 14.36
C LEU A 404 7.34 10.75 13.11
N ASP A 405 7.60 11.49 12.03
CA ASP A 405 8.08 10.92 10.78
C ASP A 405 9.50 10.39 10.91
N VAL A 406 10.37 11.12 11.61
CA VAL A 406 11.74 10.67 11.90
C VAL A 406 11.73 9.38 12.72
N GLY A 407 10.87 9.30 13.74
CA GLY A 407 10.69 8.10 14.56
C GLY A 407 10.19 6.91 13.75
N TYR A 408 9.20 7.11 12.87
CA TYR A 408 8.75 6.07 11.94
C TYR A 408 9.87 5.63 11.00
N PHE A 409 10.61 6.58 10.43
CA PHE A 409 11.71 6.29 9.52
C PHE A 409 12.76 5.41 10.21
N LEU A 410 13.25 5.83 11.38
CA LEU A 410 14.27 5.12 12.15
C LEU A 410 13.78 3.74 12.61
N ALA A 411 12.51 3.62 13.00
CA ALA A 411 11.94 2.33 13.39
C ALA A 411 11.91 1.32 12.23
N TYR A 412 11.69 1.80 11.00
CA TYR A 412 11.65 0.97 9.79
C TYR A 412 12.98 0.84 9.05
N LEU A 413 13.97 1.69 9.36
CA LEU A 413 15.35 1.54 8.89
C LEU A 413 16.07 0.37 9.53
N ARG A 414 15.66 -0.04 10.74
CA ARG A 414 16.26 -1.18 11.45
C ARG A 414 16.31 -2.38 10.50
N PRO A 415 17.50 -2.86 10.12
CA PRO A 415 17.65 -3.88 9.08
C PRO A 415 16.75 -5.05 9.41
N SER A 416 15.87 -5.43 8.50
CA SER A 416 15.15 -6.69 8.62
C SER A 416 16.14 -7.85 8.77
N GLY A 417 17.35 -7.75 8.20
CA GLY A 417 18.47 -8.68 8.40
C GLY A 417 18.98 -8.84 9.84
N LEU A 418 18.74 -7.89 10.77
CA LEU A 418 18.99 -8.10 12.20
C LEU A 418 17.94 -9.01 12.87
N TRP A 419 16.82 -9.26 12.17
CA TRP A 419 15.69 -10.06 12.63
C TRP A 419 15.52 -11.36 11.82
N TYR A 420 16.01 -11.40 10.58
CA TYR A 420 16.03 -12.58 9.73
C TYR A 420 17.33 -13.37 9.98
N GLY A 421 17.21 -14.56 10.58
CA GLY A 421 18.34 -15.50 10.72
C GLY A 421 18.83 -15.75 12.16
N ARG A 422 18.21 -15.15 13.19
CA ARG A 422 18.46 -15.53 14.59
C ARG A 422 17.49 -16.63 15.03
N ALA A 423 17.98 -17.59 15.82
CA ALA A 423 17.15 -18.59 16.48
C ALA A 423 16.02 -17.88 17.27
N GLY A 424 14.76 -18.29 17.04
CA GLY A 424 13.58 -17.70 17.68
C GLY A 424 12.80 -16.67 16.85
N MET A 425 13.16 -16.37 15.59
CA MET A 425 12.38 -15.46 14.72
C MET A 425 11.95 -16.14 13.40
N ARG A 426 10.61 -16.25 13.26
CA ARG A 426 9.80 -17.05 12.31
C ARG A 426 9.95 -18.57 12.45
N GLN A 427 9.53 -19.10 13.59
CA GLN A 427 8.61 -20.24 13.58
C GLN A 427 7.20 -19.68 13.81
N TRP A 428 6.58 -19.20 12.73
CA TRP A 428 5.12 -19.03 12.68
C TRP A 428 4.65 -19.74 11.43
#